data_AF-A0A9E3FIW8-F1
#
_entry.id   AF-A0A9E3FIW8-F1
#
_cell.length_a   1.000
_cell.length_b   1.000
_cell.length_c   1.000
_cell.angle_alpha   90.00
_cell.angle_beta   90.00
_cell.angle_gamma   90.00
#
_symmetry.space_group_name_H-M   'P 1'
#
loop_
_entity.id
_entity.type
_entity.pdbx_description
1 polymer ?
#
loop_
_entity_poly.entity_id
_entity_poly.type
_entity_poly.pdbx_seq_one_letter_code
_entity_poly.pdbx_strand_id
1 'polypeptide(L)' 'MKSLVDALLGIVGVAALVFAIWQFYLFAATTDPQGNTPHLWKAIAGFVVLCVCALAIFLRHSGAEEEIHITQ' A
#
# COMPACT_ATOMS: atom_id res chain seq x y z
N MET A 1 20.73 1.64 -6.73
CA MET A 1 19.69 0.62 -6.41
C MET A 1 18.57 1.15 -5.51
N LYS A 2 18.78 2.22 -4.72
CA LYS A 2 17.76 2.79 -3.82
C LYS A 2 16.48 3.19 -4.59
N SER A 3 16.60 3.93 -5.70
CA SER A 3 15.45 4.35 -6.51
C SER A 3 14.70 3.23 -7.23
N LEU A 4 15.34 2.12 -7.59
CA LEU A 4 14.67 1.00 -8.26
C LEU A 4 13.73 0.26 -7.30
N VAL A 5 14.16 0.09 -6.04
CA VAL A 5 13.30 -0.52 -5.02
C VAL A 5 12.18 0.43 -4.61
N ASP A 6 12.43 1.74 -4.55
CA ASP A 6 11.38 2.73 -4.25
C ASP A 6 10.35 2.77 -5.39
N ALA A 7 10.80 2.68 -6.65
CA ALA A 7 9.92 2.55 -7.81
C ALA A 7 9.09 1.27 -7.75
N LEU A 8 9.70 0.12 -7.41
CA LEU A 8 8.97 -1.13 -7.24
C LEU A 8 7.95 -1.07 -6.10
N LEU A 9 8.32 -0.52 -4.95
CA LEU A 9 7.39 -0.33 -3.82
C LEU A 9 6.22 0.58 -4.21
N GLY A 10 6.48 1.63 -4.98
CA GLY A 10 5.45 2.50 -5.52
C GLY A 10 4.51 1.76 -6.48
N ILE A 11 5.06 1.04 -7.46
CA ILE A 11 4.27 0.27 -8.44
C ILE A 11 3.43 -0.80 -7.74
N VAL A 12 4.04 -1.57 -6.83
CA VAL A 12 3.34 -2.62 -6.08
C VAL A 12 2.26 -2.02 -5.18
N GLY A 13 2.55 -0.91 -4.51
CA GLY A 13 1.57 -0.20 -3.69
C GLY A 13 0.36 0.27 -4.51
N VAL A 14 0.60 0.88 -5.67
CA VAL A 14 -0.48 1.33 -6.57
C VAL A 14 -1.27 0.14 -7.11
N ALA A 15 -0.61 -0.93 -7.53
CA ALA A 15 -1.28 -2.15 -7.99
C ALA A 15 -2.14 -2.78 -6.89
N ALA A 16 -1.63 -2.82 -5.65
CA ALA A 16 -2.37 -3.31 -4.49
C ALA A 16 -3.60 -2.43 -4.17
N LEU A 17 -3.48 -1.11 -4.32
CA LEU A 17 -4.60 -0.18 -4.17
C LEU A 17 -5.69 -0.43 -5.22
N VAL A 18 -5.32 -0.55 -6.49
CA VAL A 18 -6.26 -0.85 -7.58
C VAL A 18 -6.96 -2.20 -7.33
N PHE A 19 -6.21 -3.22 -6.91
CA PHE A 19 -6.77 -4.51 -6.53
C PHE A 19 -7.74 -4.41 -5.36
N ALA A 20 -7.40 -3.64 -4.32
CA ALA A 20 -8.26 -3.45 -3.16
C ALA A 20 -9.58 -2.77 -3.52
N ILE A 21 -9.53 -1.70 -4.34
CA ILE A 21 -10.70 -0.98 -4.84
C ILE A 21 -11.58 -1.93 -5.66
N TRP A 22 -10.99 -2.71 -6.56
CA TRP A 22 -11.71 -3.68 -7.39
C TRP A 22 -12.44 -4.72 -6.53
N GLN A 23 -11.75 -5.33 -5.56
CA GLN A 23 -12.37 -6.32 -4.67
C GLN A 23 -13.48 -5.71 -3.80
N PHE A 24 -13.27 -4.49 -3.32
CA PHE A 24 -14.30 -3.77 -2.56
C PHE A 24 -15.52 -3.47 -3.42
N TYR A 25 -15.33 -3.09 -4.69
CA TYR A 25 -16.43 -2.89 -5.62
C TYR A 25 -17.23 -4.18 -5.84
N LEU A 26 -16.57 -5.33 -6.05
CA LEU A 26 -17.27 -6.62 -6.18
C LEU A 26 -18.02 -7.01 -4.90
N PHE A 27 -17.49 -6.65 -3.74
CA PHE A 27 -18.19 -6.82 -2.47
C PHE A 27 -19.42 -5.91 -2.38
N ALA A 28 -19.30 -4.63 -2.74
CA ALA A 28 -20.38 -3.66 -2.62
C ALA A 28 -21.48 -3.81 -3.69
N ALA A 29 -21.12 -4.31 -4.88
CA ALA A 29 -22.03 -4.52 -6.00
C ALA A 29 -22.82 -5.84 -5.90
N THR A 30 -22.51 -6.69 -4.92
CA THR A 30 -23.24 -7.95 -4.72
C THR A 30 -24.63 -7.69 -4.13
N THR A 31 -25.65 -8.36 -4.66
CA THR A 31 -27.01 -8.37 -4.08
C THR A 31 -27.28 -9.68 -3.33
N ASP A 32 -26.25 -10.50 -3.13
CA ASP A 32 -26.37 -11.83 -2.58
C ASP A 32 -26.72 -11.78 -1.08
N PRO A 33 -27.83 -12.40 -0.62
CA PRO A 33 -28.29 -12.31 0.77
C PRO A 33 -27.33 -12.92 1.79
N GLN A 34 -26.45 -13.83 1.37
CA GLN A 34 -25.45 -14.44 2.25
C GLN A 34 -24.21 -13.57 2.46
N GLY A 35 -24.09 -12.46 1.74
CA GLY A 35 -22.96 -11.54 1.82
C GLY A 35 -21.70 -12.09 1.15
N ASN A 36 -21.04 -11.26 0.35
CA ASN A 36 -19.85 -11.67 -0.41
C ASN A 36 -18.55 -11.41 0.38
N THR A 37 -18.55 -11.76 1.67
CA THR A 37 -17.46 -11.53 2.65
C THR A 37 -16.04 -11.92 2.18
N PRO A 38 -15.83 -12.95 1.34
CA PRO A 38 -14.50 -13.26 0.80
C PRO A 38 -13.87 -12.11 0.00
N HIS A 39 -14.67 -11.31 -0.70
CA HIS A 39 -14.16 -10.16 -1.46
C HIS A 39 -13.74 -9.03 -0.54
N LEU A 40 -14.46 -8.82 0.57
CA LEU A 40 -14.08 -7.86 1.59
C LEU A 40 -12.71 -8.21 2.20
N TRP A 41 -12.47 -9.47 2.56
CA TRP A 41 -11.16 -9.90 3.06
C TRP A 41 -10.03 -9.69 2.05
N LYS A 42 -10.27 -9.95 0.76
CA LYS A 42 -9.30 -9.66 -0.30
C LYS A 42 -9.02 -8.17 -0.44
N ALA A 43 -10.06 -7.33 -0.31
CA ALA A 43 -9.91 -5.87 -0.33
C ALA A 43 -9.06 -5.37 0.84
N ILE A 44 -9.33 -5.85 2.06
CA ILE A 44 -8.56 -5.53 3.27
C ILE A 44 -7.10 -5.96 3.09
N ALA A 45 -6.85 -7.18 2.59
CA ALA A 45 -5.49 -7.66 2.34
C ALA A 45 -4.74 -6.75 1.35
N GLY A 46 -5.38 -6.34 0.24
CA GLY A 46 -4.78 -5.40 -0.71
C GLY A 46 -4.47 -4.03 -0.10
N PHE A 47 -5.36 -3.51 0.74
CA PHE A 47 -5.14 -2.25 1.44
C PHE A 47 -3.97 -2.31 2.43
N VAL A 48 -3.85 -3.40 3.19
CA VAL A 48 -2.72 -3.62 4.09
C VAL A 48 -1.39 -3.64 3.32
N VAL A 49 -1.34 -4.29 2.16
CA VAL A 49 -0.13 -4.30 1.31
C VAL A 49 0.26 -2.89 0.88
N LEU A 50 -0.70 -2.06 0.46
CA LEU A 50 -0.45 -0.65 0.16
C LEU A 50 0.15 0.09 1.37
N CYS A 51 -0.43 -0.08 2.57
CA CYS A 51 0.09 0.55 3.78
C CYS A 51 1.53 0.13 4.09
N VAL A 52 1.86 -1.15 3.94
CA VAL A 52 3.23 -1.67 4.14
C VAL A 52 4.19 -1.08 3.10
N CYS A 53 3.79 -1.00 1.83
CA CYS A 53 4.62 -0.39 0.79
C CYS A 53 4.87 1.11 1.07
N ALA A 54 3.84 1.86 1.45
CA ALA A 54 3.96 3.27 1.78
C ALA A 54 4.86 3.49 3.01
N LEU A 55 4.69 2.68 4.05
CA LEU A 55 5.55 2.73 5.24
C LEU A 55 7.01 2.39 4.90
N ALA A 56 7.24 1.38 4.06
CA ALA A 56 8.58 1.02 3.62
C ALA A 56 9.25 2.15 2.83
N ILE A 57 8.51 2.84 1.96
CA ILE A 57 9.01 4.04 1.26
C ILE A 57 9.35 5.13 2.28
N PHE A 58 8.45 5.42 3.22
CA PHE A 58 8.65 6.46 4.23
C PHE A 58 9.92 6.20 5.05
N LEU A 59 10.05 5.03 5.67
CA LEU A 59 11.20 4.65 6.49
C LEU A 59 12.54 4.71 5.73
N ARG A 60 12.53 4.45 4.42
CA ARG A 60 13.74 4.52 3.58
C ARG A 60 14.19 5.95 3.29
N HIS A 61 13.29 6.93 3.38
CA HIS A 61 13.54 8.35 3.15
C HIS A 61 13.70 9.14 4.46
N SER A 62 13.10 8.71 5.57
CA SER A 62 13.15 9.42 6.87
C SER A 62 14.55 9.51 7.48
N GLY A 63 15.52 8.71 7.06
CA GLY A 63 16.90 8.71 7.57
C GLY A 63 17.90 9.56 6.77
N ALA A 64 17.45 10.39 5.83
CA ALA A 64 18.32 11.14 4.92
C ALA A 64 18.59 12.61 5.32
N GLU A 65 18.04 13.09 6.44
CA GLU A 65 18.11 14.52 6.83
C GLU A 65 18.76 14.80 8.21
N GLU A 66 19.45 13.84 8.82
CA GLU A 66 20.26 14.08 10.05
C GLU A 66 21.76 14.23 9.74
N GLU A 67 22.14 15.14 8.84
CA GLU A 67 23.46 15.76 8.91
C GLU A 67 23.33 17.02 9.78
N ILE A 68 23.39 16.83 11.10
CA ILE A 68 23.60 17.96 12.02
C ILE A 68 25.00 18.47 11.73
N HIS A 69 25.09 19.49 10.87
CA HIS A 69 26.25 20.35 10.78
C HIS A 69 26.42 21.01 12.14
N ILE A 70 27.20 20.39 13.03
CA ILE A 70 27.75 21.09 14.18
C ILE A 70 28.65 22.18 13.60
N THR A 71 28.15 23.41 13.58
CA THR A 71 28.96 24.60 13.38
C THR A 71 29.94 24.68 14.55
N GLN A 72 31.24 24.56 14.26
CA GLN A 72 32.30 24.95 15.18
C GLN A 72 32.88 26.30 14.74
#